data_AF-A0A815KRU3-F1
#
_entry.id   AF-A0A815KRU3-F1
#
_cell.length_a   1.000
_cell.length_b   1.000
_cell.length_c   1.000
_cell.angle_alpha   90.00
_cell.angle_beta   90.00
_cell.angle_gamma   90.00
#
_symmetry.space_group_name_H-M   'P 1'
#
loop_
_entity.id
_entity.type
_entity.pdbx_description
1 polymer ?
#
loop_
_entity_poly.entity_id
_entity_poly.type
_entity_poly.pdbx_seq_one_letter_code
_entity_poly.pdbx_strand_id
1 'polypeptide(L)'
;MSIKNDDSNSFSLICFGNLSDQRLSKIKFVNKFDNLDLLKEYLNEMKDNSVIVIVSDNVSLDTISSTDFPQICAVYNEKFVCLYCLPTMILPVHTYMQTIQDEQSKKKTSSYFFPLIRKYWFIIGLFLVIFLAYLFPNIGKTGGYIRSEWSIKIGCVLIIFFLSGLSLRTKQLVKEILHIRLHLFVQIYSLLIIPFTIYAFGLLLIKLSLNKTLIVGIIIMASTSTTISSNVVMTKNALGNEYAALLNAVLGNILGIFISPALILYFLKNPIFDSLSNTSTSDNQLDYSRIIKNLALTVLIPLFIGQIIHLLWTKKVTYLHEKFYFSDLNSLALLILVWAVFSNAFATGAFETIHKKDLLILIFINAGIYLFFSLLIIILSRLPIPYWQFSQKDTVAIMFCGATKTLAMGIPLINALYGNANKDLSGILSLPLIIYHVEQLIIGAIFVILLKNWVKKGIKKQNIKLKNQDDLDAVESQTINIESSN
;
A
#
# COMPACT_ATOMS: atom_id res chain seq x y z
N MET A 1 15.27 -27.00 -24.95
CA MET A 1 15.06 -26.01 -23.88
C MET A 1 15.68 -26.61 -22.63
N SER A 2 16.84 -26.11 -22.20
CA SER A 2 17.49 -26.52 -20.94
C SER A 2 16.54 -26.18 -19.80
N ILE A 3 16.03 -27.22 -19.13
CA ILE A 3 15.11 -27.11 -18.00
C ILE A 3 15.96 -26.96 -16.75
N LYS A 4 15.68 -25.89 -16.00
CA LYS A 4 16.23 -25.58 -14.69
C LYS A 4 15.90 -26.70 -13.70
N ASN A 5 16.91 -27.15 -12.96
CA ASN A 5 16.73 -27.81 -11.67
C ASN A 5 16.11 -26.82 -10.69
N ASP A 6 14.82 -26.97 -10.40
CA ASP A 6 14.18 -26.45 -9.20
C ASP A 6 14.05 -27.63 -8.22
N ASP A 7 15.08 -27.85 -7.41
CA ASP A 7 15.11 -28.87 -6.34
C ASP A 7 14.32 -28.39 -5.11
N SER A 8 13.00 -28.46 -5.18
CA SER A 8 12.14 -28.40 -3.99
C SER A 8 11.01 -29.43 -4.09
N ASN A 9 11.30 -30.67 -3.67
CA ASN A 9 10.35 -31.78 -3.67
C ASN A 9 9.38 -31.64 -2.49
N SER A 10 8.22 -31.04 -2.72
CA SER A 10 7.17 -30.96 -1.69
C SER A 10 6.14 -32.09 -1.85
N PHE A 11 5.88 -32.84 -0.78
CA PHE A 11 4.97 -33.98 -0.74
C PHE A 11 3.70 -33.61 0.03
N SER A 12 2.52 -33.93 -0.50
CA SER A 12 1.24 -33.72 0.21
C SER A 12 0.63 -35.07 0.59
N LEU A 13 0.31 -35.26 1.87
CA LEU A 13 -0.17 -36.53 2.41
C LEU A 13 -1.65 -36.46 2.79
N ILE A 14 -2.45 -37.36 2.23
CA ILE A 14 -3.87 -37.55 2.56
C ILE A 14 -3.99 -38.89 3.29
N CYS A 15 -4.42 -38.86 4.55
CA CYS A 15 -4.54 -40.06 5.37
C CYS A 15 -6.01 -40.44 5.55
N PHE A 16 -6.34 -41.72 5.34
CA PHE A 16 -7.67 -42.27 5.61
C PHE A 16 -7.62 -43.04 6.94
N GLY A 17 -8.48 -42.66 7.88
CA GLY A 17 -8.60 -43.34 9.16
C GLY A 17 -9.40 -44.64 9.05
N ASN A 18 -8.84 -45.73 9.59
CA ASN A 18 -9.42 -47.01 9.97
C ASN A 18 -10.46 -47.65 8.99
N LEU A 19 -10.04 -48.69 8.28
CA LEU A 19 -10.79 -49.43 7.25
C LEU A 19 -11.94 -50.32 7.76
N SER A 20 -12.09 -50.52 9.07
CA SER A 20 -13.14 -51.38 9.64
C SER A 20 -14.52 -50.72 9.65
N ASP A 21 -14.59 -49.41 9.43
CA ASP A 21 -15.84 -48.65 9.41
C ASP A 21 -16.16 -48.29 7.94
N GLN A 22 -17.20 -48.88 7.36
CA GLN A 22 -17.63 -48.65 5.96
C GLN A 22 -18.07 -47.20 5.66
N ARG A 23 -17.83 -46.26 6.59
CA ARG A 23 -18.09 -44.84 6.45
C ARG A 23 -16.76 -44.09 6.36
N LEU A 24 -16.30 -43.85 5.12
CA LEU A 24 -15.21 -42.93 4.71
C LEU A 24 -15.51 -41.46 5.10
N SER A 25 -15.87 -41.18 6.35
CA SER A 25 -16.52 -39.95 6.78
C SER A 25 -15.59 -38.95 7.48
N LYS A 26 -14.32 -39.30 7.71
CA LYS A 26 -13.33 -38.39 8.31
C LYS A 26 -12.02 -38.43 7.55
N ILE A 27 -11.95 -37.65 6.48
CA ILE A 27 -10.72 -37.43 5.72
C ILE A 27 -10.04 -36.19 6.30
N LYS A 28 -8.83 -36.35 6.84
CA LYS A 28 -8.02 -35.24 7.34
C LYS A 28 -6.85 -35.02 6.38
N PHE A 29 -6.71 -33.79 5.88
CA PHE A 29 -5.47 -33.36 5.28
C PHE A 29 -4.45 -33.26 6.41
N VAL A 30 -3.40 -34.09 6.36
CA VAL A 30 -2.55 -34.28 7.54
C VAL A 30 -1.41 -33.29 7.54
N ASN A 31 -0.54 -33.26 6.51
CA ASN A 31 0.61 -32.36 6.46
C ASN A 31 1.20 -32.24 5.03
N LYS A 32 1.99 -31.18 4.81
CA LYS A 32 2.86 -30.99 3.64
C LYS A 32 4.31 -31.13 4.09
N PHE A 33 5.09 -31.98 3.42
CA PHE A 33 6.49 -32.27 3.77
C PHE A 33 7.41 -31.74 2.67
N ASP A 34 8.49 -31.07 3.06
CA ASP A 34 9.43 -30.42 2.12
C ASP A 34 10.60 -31.33 1.70
N ASN A 35 10.73 -32.52 2.30
CA ASN A 35 11.77 -33.52 1.98
C ASN A 35 11.27 -34.96 2.20
N LEU A 36 11.83 -35.91 1.46
CA LEU A 36 11.55 -37.35 1.51
C LEU A 36 11.96 -37.97 2.86
N ASP A 37 13.03 -37.49 3.49
CA ASP A 37 13.51 -38.04 4.76
C ASP A 37 12.52 -37.77 5.91
N LEU A 38 11.95 -36.55 5.95
CA LEU A 38 10.89 -36.18 6.90
C LEU A 38 9.61 -36.99 6.68
N LEU A 39 9.31 -37.31 5.42
CA LEU A 39 8.18 -38.17 5.08
C LEU A 39 8.40 -39.60 5.61
N LYS A 40 9.60 -40.16 5.42
CA LYS A 40 9.95 -41.50 5.92
C LYS A 40 9.93 -41.58 7.45
N GLU A 41 10.45 -40.56 8.12
CA GLU A 41 10.42 -40.45 9.59
C GLU A 41 8.98 -40.43 10.11
N TYR A 42 8.11 -39.64 9.49
CA TYR A 42 6.68 -39.59 9.84
C TYR A 42 5.95 -40.92 9.59
N LEU A 43 6.24 -41.58 8.46
CA LEU A 43 5.67 -42.89 8.13
C LEU A 43 6.10 -43.99 9.11
N ASN A 44 7.33 -43.92 9.63
CA ASN A 44 7.84 -44.87 10.62
C ASN A 44 7.20 -44.68 12.02
N GLU A 45 6.79 -43.47 12.37
CA GLU A 45 6.11 -43.19 13.65
C GLU A 45 4.64 -43.62 13.65
N MET A 46 3.99 -43.64 12.48
CA MET A 46 2.61 -44.09 12.30
C MET A 46 2.53 -45.63 12.39
N LYS A 47 2.25 -46.17 13.58
CA LYS A 47 2.06 -47.63 13.78
C LYS A 47 0.64 -48.15 13.53
N ASP A 48 -0.32 -47.27 13.24
CA ASP A 48 -1.73 -47.63 13.06
C ASP A 48 -2.07 -47.91 11.58
N ASN A 49 -2.98 -48.88 11.36
CA ASN A 49 -3.56 -49.33 10.07
C ASN A 49 -4.30 -48.21 9.29
N SER A 50 -3.58 -47.14 8.97
CA SER A 50 -4.07 -45.98 8.24
C SER A 50 -3.62 -46.09 6.78
N VAL A 51 -4.57 -45.89 5.88
CA VAL A 51 -4.36 -45.95 4.44
C VAL A 51 -3.83 -44.58 4.02
N ILE A 52 -2.63 -44.55 3.44
CA ILE A 52 -1.95 -43.30 3.08
C ILE A 52 -1.98 -43.13 1.56
N VAL A 53 -2.45 -41.96 1.11
CA VAL A 53 -2.38 -41.54 -0.29
C VAL A 53 -1.44 -40.35 -0.43
N ILE A 54 -0.41 -40.55 -1.26
CA ILE A 54 0.63 -39.55 -1.50
C ILE A 54 0.33 -38.84 -2.82
N VAL A 55 0.33 -37.51 -2.80
CA VAL A 55 0.25 -36.68 -4.01
C VAL A 55 1.60 -35.98 -4.21
N SER A 56 2.29 -36.28 -5.31
CA SER A 56 3.60 -35.68 -5.65
C SER A 56 3.88 -35.70 -7.16
N ASP A 57 4.57 -34.67 -7.65
CA ASP A 57 4.92 -34.50 -9.08
C ASP A 57 6.10 -35.34 -9.56
N ASN A 58 6.98 -35.80 -8.65
CA ASN A 58 8.31 -36.34 -9.01
C ASN A 58 8.59 -37.77 -8.51
N VAL A 59 7.55 -38.55 -8.16
CA VAL A 59 7.77 -39.94 -7.74
C VAL A 59 7.96 -40.81 -8.98
N SER A 60 9.20 -41.21 -9.26
CA SER A 60 9.44 -42.46 -9.98
C SER A 60 8.99 -43.60 -9.07
N LEU A 61 8.20 -44.55 -9.58
CA LEU A 61 7.73 -45.71 -8.80
C LEU A 61 8.89 -46.48 -8.13
N ASP A 62 10.12 -46.31 -8.62
CA ASP A 62 11.33 -46.94 -8.10
C ASP A 62 11.81 -46.39 -6.74
N THR A 63 11.36 -45.19 -6.30
CA THR A 63 11.85 -44.58 -5.04
C THR A 63 11.05 -44.94 -3.79
N ILE A 64 9.84 -45.50 -3.94
CA ILE A 64 8.99 -45.94 -2.84
C ILE A 64 8.57 -47.37 -3.14
N SER A 65 9.44 -48.32 -2.79
CA SER A 65 9.12 -49.74 -2.96
C SER A 65 7.95 -50.12 -2.04
N SER A 66 6.90 -50.73 -2.59
CA SER A 66 5.73 -51.21 -1.81
C SER A 66 6.08 -52.23 -0.73
N THR A 67 7.33 -52.72 -0.71
CA THR A 67 7.91 -53.62 0.27
C THR A 67 8.36 -52.92 1.56
N ASP A 68 8.69 -51.62 1.52
CA ASP A 68 9.20 -50.90 2.69
C ASP A 68 8.10 -50.25 3.55
N PHE A 69 6.93 -49.98 2.97
CA PHE A 69 5.82 -49.27 3.66
C PHE A 69 4.43 -49.85 3.29
N PRO A 70 3.93 -50.89 3.99
CA PRO A 70 2.66 -51.55 3.68
C PRO A 70 1.39 -50.67 3.88
N GLN A 71 1.55 -49.47 4.43
CA GLN A 71 0.47 -48.52 4.72
C GLN A 71 0.07 -47.64 3.52
N ILE A 72 0.88 -47.60 2.46
CA ILE A 72 0.64 -46.78 1.26
C ILE A 72 -0.29 -47.53 0.30
N CYS A 73 -1.50 -47.00 0.08
CA CYS A 73 -2.50 -47.70 -0.72
C CYS A 73 -2.73 -47.11 -2.12
N ALA A 74 -2.37 -45.84 -2.34
CA ALA A 74 -2.37 -45.24 -3.67
C ALA A 74 -1.41 -44.04 -3.77
N VAL A 75 -0.91 -43.78 -4.97
CA VAL A 75 -0.07 -42.63 -5.30
C VAL A 75 -0.67 -41.91 -6.49
N TYR A 76 -0.85 -40.59 -6.37
CA TYR A 76 -1.39 -39.73 -7.42
C TYR A 76 -0.39 -38.61 -7.74
N ASN A 77 -0.41 -38.07 -8.95
CA ASN A 77 0.30 -36.84 -9.27
C ASN A 77 -0.56 -35.59 -8.97
N GLU A 78 0.00 -34.36 -9.08
CA GLU A 78 -0.78 -33.13 -8.85
C GLU A 78 -1.94 -32.93 -9.83
N LYS A 79 -1.96 -33.67 -10.95
CA LYS A 79 -3.09 -33.71 -11.89
C LYS A 79 -4.15 -34.75 -11.53
N PHE A 80 -4.06 -35.37 -10.34
CA PHE A 80 -4.95 -36.42 -9.85
C PHE A 80 -5.00 -37.65 -10.76
N VAL A 81 -3.92 -37.94 -11.49
CA VAL A 81 -3.75 -39.19 -12.24
C VAL A 81 -3.15 -40.24 -11.31
N CYS A 82 -3.80 -41.40 -11.23
CA CYS A 82 -3.34 -42.52 -10.42
C CYS A 82 -2.05 -43.10 -11.02
N LEU A 83 -0.96 -43.09 -10.25
CA LEU A 83 0.32 -43.69 -10.61
C LEU A 83 0.45 -45.12 -10.07
N TYR A 84 -0.15 -45.39 -8.91
CA TYR A 84 -0.18 -46.70 -8.26
C TYR A 84 -1.41 -46.83 -7.36
N CYS A 85 -2.09 -47.98 -7.34
CA CYS A 85 -3.17 -48.26 -6.39
C CYS A 85 -3.34 -49.77 -6.21
N LEU A 86 -3.56 -50.23 -4.97
CA LEU A 86 -3.87 -51.64 -4.70
C LEU A 86 -5.19 -52.07 -5.34
N PRO A 87 -5.29 -53.29 -5.93
CA PRO A 87 -6.47 -53.76 -6.66
C PRO A 87 -7.79 -53.70 -5.88
N THR A 88 -7.75 -53.92 -4.56
CA THR A 88 -8.91 -53.89 -3.67
C THR A 88 -9.40 -52.48 -3.33
N MET A 89 -8.63 -51.43 -3.65
CA MET A 89 -8.85 -50.04 -3.22
C MET A 89 -9.08 -49.06 -4.38
N ILE A 90 -9.13 -49.56 -5.62
CA ILE A 90 -9.26 -48.73 -6.83
C ILE A 90 -10.59 -47.95 -6.83
N LEU A 91 -11.71 -48.60 -6.54
CA LEU A 91 -13.05 -48.01 -6.70
C LEU A 91 -13.34 -46.87 -5.68
N PRO A 92 -13.08 -47.04 -4.36
CA PRO A 92 -13.40 -46.00 -3.36
C PRO A 92 -12.49 -44.77 -3.50
N VAL A 93 -11.20 -44.97 -3.75
CA VAL A 93 -10.21 -43.89 -3.82
C VAL A 93 -10.37 -43.08 -5.11
N HIS A 94 -10.62 -43.74 -6.24
CA HIS A 94 -10.81 -43.07 -7.52
C HIS A 94 -12.08 -42.21 -7.53
N THR A 95 -13.19 -42.71 -6.96
CA THR A 95 -14.45 -41.96 -6.85
C THR A 95 -14.27 -40.70 -5.99
N TYR A 96 -13.52 -40.80 -4.90
CA TYR A 96 -13.20 -39.65 -4.05
C TYR A 96 -12.31 -38.62 -4.76
N MET A 97 -11.27 -39.07 -5.48
CA MET A 97 -10.38 -38.17 -6.22
C MET A 97 -11.11 -37.41 -7.33
N GLN A 98 -12.03 -38.07 -8.04
CA GLN A 98 -12.91 -37.40 -9.01
C GLN A 98 -13.81 -36.36 -8.33
N THR A 99 -14.35 -36.66 -7.15
CA THR A 99 -15.20 -35.72 -6.40
C THR A 99 -14.41 -34.47 -5.96
N ILE A 100 -13.15 -34.63 -5.52
CA ILE A 100 -12.24 -33.51 -5.24
C ILE A 100 -11.96 -32.70 -6.51
N GLN A 101 -11.69 -33.38 -7.63
CA GLN A 101 -11.37 -32.73 -8.90
C GLN A 101 -12.56 -31.89 -9.42
N ASP A 102 -13.79 -32.38 -9.23
CA ASP A 102 -15.03 -31.68 -9.55
C ASP A 102 -15.34 -30.52 -8.58
N GLU A 103 -15.05 -30.65 -7.28
CA GLU A 103 -15.15 -29.54 -6.32
C GLU A 103 -14.12 -28.44 -6.58
N GLN A 104 -12.87 -28.82 -6.92
CA GLN A 104 -11.81 -27.88 -7.24
C GLN A 104 -12.09 -27.16 -8.57
N SER A 105 -12.62 -27.83 -9.58
CA SER A 105 -12.98 -27.22 -10.86
C SER A 105 -14.12 -26.21 -10.73
N LYS A 106 -15.15 -26.51 -9.91
CA LYS A 106 -16.24 -25.57 -9.56
C LYS A 106 -15.76 -24.37 -8.75
N LYS A 107 -14.81 -24.54 -7.81
CA LYS A 107 -14.19 -23.41 -7.09
C LYS A 107 -13.36 -22.51 -8.00
N LYS A 108 -12.69 -23.07 -9.02
CA LYS A 108 -11.79 -22.30 -9.90
C LYS A 108 -12.53 -21.31 -10.81
N THR A 109 -13.74 -21.64 -11.28
CA THR A 109 -14.47 -20.81 -12.26
C THR A 109 -15.28 -19.67 -11.62
N SER A 110 -15.82 -19.85 -10.40
CA SER A 110 -16.55 -18.79 -9.68
C SER A 110 -15.64 -17.79 -8.92
N SER A 111 -14.34 -18.07 -8.82
CA SER A 111 -13.45 -17.45 -7.83
C SER A 111 -12.49 -16.38 -8.37
N TYR A 112 -12.59 -15.90 -9.62
CA TYR A 112 -11.66 -14.86 -10.09
C TYR A 112 -12.17 -13.44 -9.89
N PHE A 113 -13.48 -13.19 -9.99
CA PHE A 113 -14.04 -11.83 -9.98
C PHE A 113 -14.05 -11.19 -8.58
N PHE A 114 -14.55 -11.91 -7.57
CA PHE A 114 -14.61 -11.43 -6.19
C PHE A 114 -13.25 -11.09 -5.56
N PRO A 115 -12.20 -11.92 -5.68
CA PRO A 115 -10.90 -11.54 -5.13
C PRO A 115 -10.22 -10.42 -5.92
N LEU A 116 -10.53 -10.24 -7.21
CA LEU A 116 -10.04 -9.09 -7.97
C LEU A 116 -10.69 -7.79 -7.49
N ILE A 117 -12.02 -7.78 -7.28
CA ILE A 117 -12.73 -6.64 -6.70
C ILE A 117 -12.20 -6.32 -5.32
N ARG A 118 -12.06 -7.32 -4.44
CA ARG A 118 -11.52 -7.10 -3.09
C ARG A 118 -10.08 -6.55 -3.13
N LYS A 119 -9.28 -6.95 -4.12
CA LYS A 119 -7.91 -6.46 -4.28
C LYS A 119 -7.84 -5.01 -4.76
N TYR A 120 -8.79 -4.56 -5.59
CA TYR A 120 -8.80 -3.23 -6.20
C TYR A 120 -9.99 -2.35 -5.75
N TRP A 121 -10.64 -2.71 -4.64
CA TRP A 121 -11.91 -2.11 -4.18
C TRP A 121 -11.81 -0.60 -4.02
N PHE A 122 -10.68 -0.12 -3.52
CA PHE A 122 -10.43 1.30 -3.30
C PHE A 122 -10.35 2.09 -4.62
N ILE A 123 -9.67 1.56 -5.64
CA ILE A 123 -9.57 2.20 -6.95
C ILE A 123 -10.93 2.17 -7.65
N ILE A 124 -11.65 1.05 -7.58
CA ILE A 124 -13.01 0.95 -8.12
C ILE A 124 -13.94 1.95 -7.42
N GLY A 125 -13.85 2.03 -6.08
CA GLY A 125 -14.59 2.99 -5.27
C GLY A 125 -14.28 4.43 -5.66
N LEU A 126 -13.01 4.75 -5.96
CA LEU A 126 -12.59 6.08 -6.41
C LEU A 126 -13.29 6.49 -7.71
N PHE A 127 -13.28 5.63 -8.73
CA PHE A 127 -14.00 5.90 -9.98
C PHE A 127 -15.52 6.02 -9.76
N LEU A 128 -16.08 5.16 -8.92
CA LEU A 128 -17.50 5.18 -8.58
C LEU A 128 -17.91 6.51 -7.92
N VAL A 129 -17.15 6.98 -6.92
CA VAL A 129 -17.48 8.24 -6.26
C VAL A 129 -17.27 9.46 -7.16
N ILE A 130 -16.27 9.45 -8.04
CA ILE A 130 -16.10 10.53 -9.03
C ILE A 130 -17.28 10.55 -10.01
N PHE A 131 -17.71 9.38 -10.48
CA PHE A 131 -18.88 9.25 -11.35
C PHE A 131 -20.17 9.72 -10.67
N LEU A 132 -20.38 9.35 -9.40
CA LEU A 132 -21.52 9.83 -8.60
C LEU A 132 -21.47 11.34 -8.36
N ALA A 133 -20.27 11.91 -8.14
CA ALA A 133 -20.09 13.35 -8.01
C ALA A 133 -20.43 14.11 -9.30
N TYR A 134 -20.15 13.52 -10.46
CA TYR A 134 -20.49 14.08 -11.76
C TYR A 134 -22.01 14.04 -12.02
N LEU A 135 -22.68 12.94 -11.70
CA LEU A 135 -24.14 12.80 -11.90
C LEU A 135 -24.95 13.65 -10.91
N PHE A 136 -24.52 13.72 -9.64
CA PHE A 136 -25.29 14.35 -8.57
C PHE A 136 -24.47 15.39 -7.77
N PRO A 137 -23.91 16.43 -8.42
CA PRO A 137 -23.03 17.39 -7.77
C PRO A 137 -23.75 18.21 -6.68
N ASN A 138 -25.06 18.43 -6.84
CA ASN A 138 -25.87 19.20 -5.89
C ASN A 138 -26.01 18.56 -4.50
N ILE A 139 -25.77 17.25 -4.37
CA ILE A 139 -25.82 16.55 -3.08
C ILE A 139 -24.54 16.82 -2.29
N GLY A 140 -23.39 16.67 -2.95
CA GLY A 140 -22.06 16.74 -2.33
C GLY A 140 -21.40 18.12 -2.39
N LYS A 141 -22.01 19.14 -3.00
CA LYS A 141 -21.45 20.49 -3.07
C LYS A 141 -21.54 21.27 -1.76
N THR A 142 -20.78 22.36 -1.69
CA THR A 142 -20.91 23.36 -0.62
C THR A 142 -22.28 24.05 -0.73
N GLY A 143 -23.05 24.10 0.35
CA GLY A 143 -24.43 24.58 0.38
C GLY A 143 -25.45 23.64 -0.28
N GLY A 144 -25.04 22.42 -0.64
CA GLY A 144 -25.94 21.38 -1.14
C GLY A 144 -26.85 20.79 -0.06
N TYR A 145 -27.68 19.80 -0.42
CA TYR A 145 -28.67 19.19 0.47
C TYR A 145 -28.08 18.70 1.81
N ILE A 146 -26.88 18.12 1.77
CA ILE A 146 -26.22 17.56 2.96
C ILE A 146 -25.24 18.58 3.58
N ARG A 147 -25.14 19.80 3.02
CA ARG A 147 -24.18 20.85 3.44
C ARG A 147 -22.78 20.28 3.68
N SER A 148 -22.19 19.76 2.60
CA SER A 148 -20.95 18.96 2.66
C SER A 148 -19.77 19.65 3.34
N GLU A 149 -19.75 20.99 3.47
CA GLU A 149 -18.70 21.68 4.22
C GLU A 149 -18.56 21.14 5.65
N TRP A 150 -19.70 20.97 6.33
CA TRP A 150 -19.75 20.63 7.74
C TRP A 150 -19.82 19.12 7.94
N SER A 151 -20.75 18.48 7.23
CA SER A 151 -21.03 17.05 7.38
C SER A 151 -19.89 16.18 6.86
N ILE A 152 -19.26 16.55 5.75
CA ILE A 152 -18.32 15.70 5.04
C ILE A 152 -16.90 16.25 5.08
N LYS A 153 -16.67 17.48 4.61
CA LYS A 153 -15.31 18.01 4.49
C LYS A 153 -14.65 18.13 5.86
N ILE A 154 -15.34 18.71 6.85
CA ILE A 154 -14.83 18.75 8.23
C ILE A 154 -14.92 17.37 8.87
N GLY A 155 -16.09 16.72 8.82
CA GLY A 155 -16.32 15.43 9.48
C GLY A 155 -15.35 14.32 9.04
N CYS A 156 -15.16 14.11 7.73
CA CYS A 156 -14.25 13.10 7.21
C CYS A 156 -12.79 13.45 7.52
N VAL A 157 -12.38 14.72 7.45
CA VAL A 157 -11.02 15.13 7.83
C VAL A 157 -10.76 14.81 9.30
N LEU A 158 -11.69 15.15 10.20
CA LEU A 158 -11.59 14.80 11.62
C LEU A 158 -11.46 13.28 11.80
N ILE A 159 -12.29 12.49 11.13
CA ILE A 159 -12.27 11.02 11.21
C ILE A 159 -10.93 10.47 10.67
N ILE A 160 -10.46 10.96 9.52
CA ILE A 160 -9.21 10.51 8.90
C ILE A 160 -8.03 10.71 9.85
N PHE A 161 -7.89 11.90 10.42
CA PHE A 161 -6.79 12.21 11.33
C PHE A 161 -6.94 11.55 12.70
N PHE A 162 -8.17 11.43 13.20
CA PHE A 162 -8.46 10.69 14.43
C PHE A 162 -8.11 9.19 14.32
N LEU A 163 -8.57 8.53 13.26
CA LEU A 163 -8.24 7.12 12.98
C LEU A 163 -6.74 6.94 12.72
N SER A 164 -6.09 7.91 12.10
CA SER A 164 -4.64 7.91 11.91
C SER A 164 -3.90 7.95 13.24
N GLY A 165 -4.37 8.77 14.20
CA GLY A 165 -3.86 8.81 15.57
C GLY A 165 -4.05 7.49 16.30
N LEU A 166 -5.23 6.86 16.16
CA LEU A 166 -5.52 5.57 16.77
C LEU A 166 -4.72 4.39 16.20
N SER A 167 -4.23 4.51 14.96
CA SER A 167 -3.53 3.43 14.25
C SER A 167 -2.03 3.34 14.59
N LEU A 168 -1.49 4.32 15.32
CA LEU A 168 -0.08 4.42 15.68
C LEU A 168 0.29 3.48 16.85
N ARG A 169 0.74 2.26 16.53
CA ARG A 169 1.22 1.28 17.51
C ARG A 169 2.57 1.71 18.13
N THR A 170 2.53 2.20 19.37
CA THR A 170 3.67 2.83 20.06
C THR A 170 4.93 1.97 20.11
N LYS A 171 4.82 0.65 20.29
CA LYS A 171 5.99 -0.25 20.44
C LYS A 171 6.80 -0.44 19.15
N GLN A 172 6.15 -0.39 17.98
CA GLN A 172 6.82 -0.57 16.69
C GLN A 172 7.41 0.76 16.17
N LEU A 173 6.74 1.87 16.48
CA LEU A 173 7.24 3.22 16.21
C LEU A 173 8.57 3.52 16.92
N VAL A 174 8.73 3.08 18.16
CA VAL A 174 9.96 3.33 18.93
C VAL A 174 11.19 2.68 18.30
N LYS A 175 11.05 1.52 17.64
CA LYS A 175 12.17 0.89 16.93
C LYS A 175 12.51 1.63 15.64
N GLU A 176 11.50 2.10 14.92
CA GLU A 176 11.71 2.82 13.66
C GLU A 176 12.17 4.26 13.86
N ILE A 177 11.87 4.92 14.99
CA ILE A 177 12.26 6.32 15.24
C ILE A 177 13.78 6.52 15.19
N LEU A 178 14.55 5.46 15.42
CA LEU A 178 16.01 5.44 15.34
C LEU A 178 16.52 5.58 13.89
N HIS A 179 15.69 5.33 12.88
CA HIS A 179 16.02 5.54 11.46
C HIS A 179 15.88 7.02 11.04
N ILE A 180 16.42 7.93 11.86
CA ILE A 180 16.24 9.38 11.70
C ILE A 180 16.67 9.92 10.33
N ARG A 181 17.71 9.32 9.72
CA ARG A 181 18.20 9.69 8.38
C ARG A 181 17.14 9.47 7.31
N LEU A 182 16.44 8.33 7.38
CA LEU A 182 15.36 8.00 6.46
C LEU A 182 14.24 9.02 6.61
N HIS A 183 13.85 9.32 7.85
CA HIS A 183 12.77 10.25 8.12
C HIS A 183 13.08 11.66 7.63
N LEU A 184 14.25 12.20 7.99
CA LEU A 184 14.69 13.51 7.54
C LEU A 184 14.77 13.59 6.01
N PHE A 185 15.29 12.55 5.35
CA PHE A 185 15.36 12.50 3.90
C PHE A 185 13.97 12.61 3.26
N VAL A 186 13.00 11.83 3.73
CA VAL A 186 11.61 11.88 3.22
C VAL A 186 10.96 13.23 3.47
N GLN A 187 11.13 13.80 4.67
CA GLN A 187 10.50 15.09 5.02
C GLN A 187 11.09 16.25 4.21
N ILE A 188 12.42 16.32 4.09
CA ILE A 188 13.10 17.33 3.26
C ILE A 188 12.68 17.18 1.80
N TYR A 189 12.61 15.96 1.30
CA TYR A 189 12.22 15.71 -0.08
C TYR A 189 10.78 16.14 -0.35
N SER A 190 9.84 15.70 0.48
CA SER A 190 8.42 15.95 0.27
C SER A 190 8.02 17.40 0.55
N LEU A 191 8.52 17.99 1.64
CA LEU A 191 8.09 19.31 2.11
C LEU A 191 9.02 20.45 1.66
N LEU A 192 10.23 20.20 1.14
CA LEU A 192 11.10 21.26 0.64
C LEU A 192 11.46 21.06 -0.84
N ILE A 193 12.10 19.95 -1.20
CA ILE A 193 12.61 19.76 -2.57
C ILE A 193 11.47 19.84 -3.60
N ILE A 194 10.40 19.05 -3.43
CA ILE A 194 9.27 19.06 -4.37
C ILE A 194 8.64 20.47 -4.47
N PRO A 195 8.21 21.13 -3.38
CA PRO A 195 7.60 22.47 -3.47
C PRO A 195 8.50 23.51 -4.13
N PHE A 196 9.79 23.57 -3.79
CA PHE A 196 10.71 24.54 -4.37
C PHE A 196 10.96 24.28 -5.86
N THR A 197 11.14 23.01 -6.26
CA THR A 197 11.29 22.65 -7.67
C THR A 197 10.02 22.96 -8.46
N ILE A 198 8.85 22.66 -7.92
CA ILE A 198 7.56 22.96 -8.56
C ILE A 198 7.32 24.46 -8.62
N TYR A 199 7.68 25.23 -7.61
CA TYR A 199 7.59 26.68 -7.64
C TYR A 199 8.48 27.26 -8.77
N ALA A 200 9.75 26.83 -8.85
CA ALA A 200 10.65 27.25 -9.92
C ALA A 200 10.12 26.87 -11.31
N PHE A 201 9.59 25.65 -11.45
CA PHE A 201 8.95 25.20 -12.69
C PHE A 201 7.66 25.98 -12.98
N GLY A 202 6.88 26.34 -11.96
CA GLY A 202 5.67 27.16 -12.06
C GLY A 202 5.96 28.54 -12.63
N LEU A 203 7.06 29.18 -12.22
CA LEU A 203 7.52 30.45 -12.81
C LEU A 203 7.83 30.31 -14.31
N LEU A 204 8.34 29.15 -14.74
CA LEU A 204 8.54 28.85 -16.16
C LEU A 204 7.21 28.58 -16.89
N LEU A 205 6.28 27.86 -16.27
CA LEU A 205 4.96 27.54 -16.83
C LEU A 205 4.11 28.81 -17.10
N ILE A 206 4.29 29.87 -16.32
CA ILE A 206 3.63 31.16 -16.57
C ILE A 206 4.03 31.72 -17.93
N LYS A 207 5.29 31.53 -18.36
CA LYS A 207 5.74 31.95 -19.70
C LYS A 207 5.10 31.13 -20.82
N LEU A 208 4.68 29.89 -20.53
CA LEU A 208 3.96 29.02 -21.46
C LEU A 208 2.46 29.32 -21.54
N SER A 209 2.01 30.43 -20.96
CA SER A 209 0.61 30.91 -20.98
C SER A 209 -0.41 29.95 -20.35
N LEU A 210 0.03 29.10 -19.40
CA LEU A 210 -0.91 28.35 -18.58
C LEU A 210 -1.65 29.27 -17.60
N ASN A 211 -2.90 28.92 -17.30
CA ASN A 211 -3.72 29.68 -16.37
C ASN A 211 -3.03 29.84 -15.01
N LYS A 212 -2.82 31.09 -14.58
CA LYS A 212 -2.10 31.43 -13.34
C LYS A 212 -2.75 30.80 -12.10
N THR A 213 -4.07 30.72 -12.05
CA THR A 213 -4.81 30.10 -10.94
C THR A 213 -4.51 28.61 -10.84
N LEU A 214 -4.41 27.91 -11.98
CA LEU A 214 -4.00 26.50 -12.00
C LEU A 214 -2.57 26.32 -11.52
N ILE A 215 -1.65 27.20 -11.90
CA ILE A 215 -0.26 27.16 -11.45
C ILE A 215 -0.18 27.32 -9.93
N VAL A 216 -0.97 28.24 -9.35
CA VAL A 216 -1.07 28.35 -7.89
C VAL A 216 -1.63 27.08 -7.27
N GLY A 217 -2.66 26.48 -7.86
CA GLY A 217 -3.18 25.18 -7.42
C GLY A 217 -2.12 24.06 -7.47
N ILE A 218 -1.26 24.03 -8.49
CA ILE A 218 -0.12 23.08 -8.60
C ILE A 218 0.90 23.34 -7.47
N ILE A 219 1.23 24.61 -7.19
CA ILE A 219 2.15 24.97 -6.10
C ILE A 219 1.57 24.55 -4.75
N ILE A 220 0.29 24.84 -4.50
CA ILE A 220 -0.39 24.42 -3.26
C ILE A 220 -0.37 22.90 -3.14
N MET A 221 -0.72 22.17 -4.21
CA MET A 221 -0.67 20.71 -4.26
C MET A 221 0.72 20.19 -3.89
N ALA A 222 1.77 20.73 -4.51
CA ALA A 222 3.15 20.34 -4.25
C ALA A 222 3.57 20.62 -2.79
N SER A 223 3.10 21.73 -2.20
CA SER A 223 3.35 22.09 -0.81
C SER A 223 2.63 21.21 0.20
N THR A 224 1.61 20.43 -0.16
CA THR A 224 0.92 19.56 0.80
C THR A 224 1.80 18.42 1.33
N SER A 225 1.41 17.89 2.49
CA SER A 225 2.02 16.73 3.12
C SER A 225 1.66 15.43 2.38
N THR A 226 2.19 14.32 2.87
CA THR A 226 2.01 12.99 2.28
C THR A 226 0.77 12.24 2.78
N THR A 227 0.36 11.17 2.09
CA THR A 227 -0.80 10.36 2.48
C THR A 227 -0.48 9.34 3.58
N ILE A 228 -1.44 9.02 4.46
CA ILE A 228 -1.24 8.00 5.50
C ILE A 228 -1.67 6.62 4.97
N SER A 229 -2.96 6.45 4.66
CA SER A 229 -3.51 5.13 4.28
C SER A 229 -2.88 4.53 3.03
N SER A 230 -2.91 5.24 1.90
CA SER A 230 -2.43 4.72 0.61
C SER A 230 -0.94 4.36 0.63
N ASN A 231 -0.10 5.17 1.28
CA ASN A 231 1.34 4.90 1.38
C ASN A 231 1.65 3.63 2.16
N VAL A 232 0.97 3.41 3.28
CA VAL A 232 1.15 2.21 4.11
C VAL A 232 0.70 0.97 3.34
N VAL A 233 -0.47 1.01 2.72
CA VAL A 233 -1.03 -0.10 1.93
C VAL A 233 -0.14 -0.42 0.72
N MET A 234 0.28 0.59 -0.04
CA MET A 234 1.12 0.39 -1.23
C MET A 234 2.51 -0.14 -0.85
N THR A 235 3.12 0.41 0.20
CA THR A 235 4.42 -0.05 0.70
C THR A 235 4.34 -1.52 1.12
N LYS A 236 3.31 -1.89 1.88
CA LYS A 236 3.06 -3.27 2.30
C LYS A 236 2.89 -4.20 1.09
N ASN A 237 2.07 -3.82 0.12
CA ASN A 237 1.82 -4.60 -1.09
C ASN A 237 3.08 -4.79 -1.94
N ALA A 238 4.00 -3.81 -1.89
CA ALA A 238 5.31 -3.85 -2.53
C ALA A 238 6.39 -4.57 -1.70
N LEU A 239 6.05 -5.16 -0.54
CA LEU A 239 6.96 -5.82 0.40
C LEU A 239 8.02 -4.87 1.00
N GLY A 240 7.71 -3.58 1.09
CA GLY A 240 8.54 -2.55 1.71
C GLY A 240 8.38 -2.45 3.23
N ASN A 241 9.05 -1.45 3.83
CA ASN A 241 8.98 -1.18 5.26
C ASN A 241 7.67 -0.40 5.62
N GLU A 242 6.61 -1.15 5.96
CA GLU A 242 5.30 -0.61 6.34
C GLU A 242 5.37 0.36 7.53
N TYR A 243 6.23 0.08 8.51
CA TYR A 243 6.37 0.90 9.72
C TYR A 243 7.06 2.23 9.43
N ALA A 244 8.12 2.23 8.64
CA ALA A 244 8.76 3.47 8.19
C ALA A 244 7.81 4.33 7.36
N ALA A 245 6.97 3.70 6.51
CA ALA A 245 5.96 4.43 5.75
C ALA A 245 4.91 5.09 6.66
N LEU A 246 4.40 4.36 7.66
CA LEU A 246 3.44 4.89 8.63
C LEU A 246 4.03 6.08 9.41
N LEU A 247 5.24 5.93 9.95
CA LEU A 247 5.90 6.97 10.73
C LEU A 247 6.18 8.21 9.88
N ASN A 248 6.72 8.06 8.67
CA ASN A 248 6.92 9.19 7.76
C ASN A 248 5.64 9.90 7.37
N ALA A 249 4.57 9.13 7.18
CA ALA A 249 3.29 9.71 6.84
C ALA A 249 2.74 10.57 7.97
N VAL A 250 2.83 10.10 9.21
CA VAL A 250 2.38 10.87 10.37
C VAL A 250 3.27 12.08 10.61
N LEU A 251 4.60 11.91 10.60
CA LEU A 251 5.54 13.03 10.76
C LEU A 251 5.31 14.10 9.70
N GLY A 252 5.14 13.71 8.43
CA GLY A 252 4.91 14.65 7.35
C GLY A 252 3.58 15.38 7.42
N ASN A 253 2.53 14.74 7.95
CA ASN A 253 1.27 15.44 8.18
C ASN A 253 1.35 16.42 9.35
N ILE A 254 2.05 16.08 10.43
CA ILE A 254 2.28 17.02 11.56
C ILE A 254 3.11 18.21 11.10
N LEU A 255 4.25 17.95 10.43
CA LEU A 255 5.13 19.01 9.92
C LEU A 255 4.45 19.86 8.85
N GLY A 256 3.65 19.24 7.96
CA GLY A 256 2.92 19.93 6.89
C GLY A 256 1.95 21.00 7.39
N ILE A 257 1.36 20.84 8.57
CA ILE A 257 0.47 21.85 9.17
C ILE A 257 1.18 23.20 9.36
N PHE A 258 2.49 23.17 9.63
CA PHE A 258 3.29 24.38 9.83
C PHE A 258 4.04 24.77 8.54
N ILE A 259 4.70 23.80 7.91
CA ILE A 259 5.58 24.06 6.76
C ILE A 259 4.77 24.40 5.50
N SER A 260 3.66 23.71 5.23
CA SER A 260 2.91 23.92 3.99
C SER A 260 2.31 25.32 3.88
N PRO A 261 1.61 25.88 4.90
CA PRO A 261 1.16 27.27 4.85
C PRO A 261 2.33 28.25 4.73
N ALA A 262 3.43 28.04 5.47
CA ALA A 262 4.59 28.92 5.43
C ALA A 262 5.19 29.01 4.01
N LEU A 263 5.34 27.88 3.34
CA LEU A 263 5.83 27.81 1.96
C LEU A 263 4.89 28.48 0.98
N ILE A 264 3.58 28.21 1.08
CA ILE A 264 2.60 28.82 0.16
C ILE A 264 2.60 30.34 0.32
N LEU A 265 2.55 30.84 1.56
CA LEU A 265 2.62 32.28 1.83
C LEU A 265 3.94 32.89 1.35
N TYR A 266 5.05 32.16 1.44
CA TYR A 266 6.33 32.61 0.92
C TYR A 266 6.34 32.67 -0.63
N PHE A 267 5.89 31.61 -1.30
CA PHE A 267 5.85 31.55 -2.77
C PHE A 267 4.88 32.58 -3.38
N LEU A 268 3.75 32.83 -2.72
CA LEU A 268 2.73 33.77 -3.21
C LEU A 268 3.04 35.24 -2.92
N LYS A 269 4.11 35.56 -2.17
CA LYS A 269 4.64 36.93 -2.07
C LYS A 269 5.29 37.44 -3.36
N ASN A 270 5.57 36.54 -4.30
CA ASN A 270 6.18 36.95 -5.56
C ASN A 270 5.17 37.78 -6.39
N PRO A 271 5.56 38.97 -6.87
CA PRO A 271 4.66 39.91 -7.55
C PRO A 271 4.00 39.34 -8.81
N ILE A 272 4.58 38.29 -9.40
CA ILE A 272 4.01 37.57 -10.53
C ILE A 272 2.61 37.01 -10.21
N PHE A 273 2.34 36.70 -8.93
CA PHE A 273 1.07 36.18 -8.43
C PHE A 273 0.16 37.25 -7.80
N ASP A 274 0.47 38.55 -7.96
CA ASP A 274 -0.24 39.64 -7.27
C ASP A 274 -1.75 39.69 -7.54
N SER A 275 -2.16 39.31 -8.75
CA SER A 275 -3.59 39.23 -9.10
C SER A 275 -4.38 38.24 -8.22
N LEU A 276 -3.70 37.30 -7.57
CA LEU A 276 -4.30 36.31 -6.67
C LEU A 276 -3.95 36.54 -5.19
N SER A 277 -2.92 37.33 -4.90
CA SER A 277 -2.60 37.79 -3.53
C SER A 277 -3.47 39.00 -3.11
N ASN A 278 -3.94 39.81 -4.07
CA ASN A 278 -4.74 41.02 -3.86
C ASN A 278 -6.21 40.81 -3.48
N THR A 279 -6.65 39.58 -3.16
CA THR A 279 -7.83 39.40 -2.29
C THR A 279 -7.54 39.82 -0.82
N SER A 280 -6.36 40.37 -0.58
CA SER A 280 -5.96 41.10 0.62
C SER A 280 -6.35 42.58 0.46
N THR A 281 -7.61 42.94 0.70
CA THR A 281 -7.91 44.31 1.12
C THR A 281 -7.04 44.62 2.34
N SER A 282 -6.59 45.86 2.49
CA SER A 282 -5.59 46.39 3.43
C SER A 282 -5.68 45.99 4.93
N ASP A 283 -6.69 45.23 5.34
CA ASP A 283 -6.87 44.64 6.70
C ASP A 283 -6.81 43.10 6.77
N ASN A 284 -6.78 42.39 5.63
CA ASN A 284 -6.77 40.92 5.55
C ASN A 284 -5.46 40.42 4.92
N GLN A 285 -4.32 40.75 5.54
CA GLN A 285 -3.10 40.00 5.27
C GLN A 285 -3.39 38.52 5.56
N LEU A 286 -2.97 37.59 4.67
CA LEU A 286 -3.10 36.16 4.88
C LEU A 286 -2.42 35.78 6.21
N ASP A 287 -3.22 35.76 7.28
CA ASP A 287 -2.71 35.61 8.63
C ASP A 287 -2.32 34.16 8.86
N TYR A 288 -1.01 33.92 8.83
CA TYR A 288 -0.40 32.62 9.11
C TYR A 288 -0.90 32.05 10.45
N SER A 289 -1.12 32.90 11.46
CA SER A 289 -1.65 32.50 12.76
C SER A 289 -3.05 31.90 12.63
N ARG A 290 -3.94 32.58 11.89
CA ARG A 290 -5.30 32.09 11.62
C ARG A 290 -5.30 30.77 10.85
N ILE A 291 -4.45 30.64 9.83
CA ILE A 291 -4.36 29.43 9.01
C ILE A 291 -3.90 28.24 9.85
N ILE A 292 -2.82 28.40 10.62
CA ILE A 292 -2.34 27.35 11.53
C ILE A 292 -3.41 27.02 12.57
N LYS A 293 -4.07 28.02 13.17
CA LYS A 293 -5.13 27.77 14.15
C LYS A 293 -6.23 26.89 13.56
N ASN A 294 -6.69 27.19 12.35
CA ASN A 294 -7.71 26.39 11.67
C ASN A 294 -7.24 24.97 11.36
N LEU A 295 -6.00 24.81 10.86
CA LEU A 295 -5.44 23.49 10.58
C LEU A 295 -5.17 22.70 11.87
N ALA A 296 -4.70 23.34 12.93
CA ALA A 296 -4.49 22.71 14.22
C ALA A 296 -5.81 22.17 14.78
N LEU A 297 -6.89 22.95 14.72
CA LEU A 297 -8.22 22.51 15.16
C LEU A 297 -8.77 21.34 14.33
N THR A 298 -8.57 21.36 13.01
CA THR A 298 -9.18 20.37 12.09
C THR A 298 -8.34 19.12 11.86
N VAL A 299 -7.02 19.20 12.04
CA VAL A 299 -6.07 18.13 11.72
C VAL A 299 -5.29 17.68 12.95
N LEU A 300 -4.70 18.61 13.69
CA LEU A 300 -3.77 18.30 14.78
C LEU A 300 -4.49 17.78 16.03
N ILE A 301 -5.57 18.44 16.45
CA ILE A 301 -6.39 18.04 17.60
C ILE A 301 -6.95 16.61 17.45
N PRO A 302 -7.67 16.23 16.39
CA PRO A 302 -8.21 14.88 16.27
C PRO A 302 -7.09 13.83 16.25
N LEU A 303 -5.95 14.12 15.61
CA LEU A 303 -4.78 13.25 15.62
C LEU A 303 -4.26 13.02 17.05
N PHE A 304 -4.08 14.08 17.83
CA PHE A 304 -3.62 13.97 19.22
C PHE A 304 -4.62 13.26 20.12
N ILE A 305 -5.92 13.54 19.98
CA ILE A 305 -6.96 12.84 20.74
C ILE A 305 -6.91 11.34 20.42
N GLY A 306 -6.81 10.97 19.13
CA GLY A 306 -6.66 9.58 18.71
C GLY A 306 -5.41 8.94 19.32
N GLN A 307 -4.28 9.64 19.32
CA GLN A 307 -3.04 9.15 19.93
C GLN A 307 -3.16 8.97 21.45
N ILE A 308 -3.75 9.93 22.16
CA ILE A 308 -3.96 9.85 23.62
C ILE A 308 -4.84 8.64 23.95
N ILE A 309 -5.93 8.43 23.21
CA ILE A 309 -6.81 7.26 23.40
C ILE A 309 -6.05 5.95 23.13
N HIS A 310 -5.21 5.90 22.10
CA HIS A 310 -4.36 4.74 21.83
C HIS A 310 -3.39 4.46 22.98
N LEU A 311 -2.78 5.50 23.55
CA LEU A 311 -1.85 5.38 24.67
C LEU A 311 -2.55 4.91 25.96
N LEU A 312 -3.75 5.42 26.24
CA LEU A 312 -4.52 5.07 27.44
C LEU A 312 -5.16 3.68 27.34
N TRP A 313 -5.58 3.24 26.15
CA TRP A 313 -6.32 1.98 25.96
C TRP A 313 -5.73 1.09 24.87
N THR A 314 -4.40 0.96 24.81
CA THR A 314 -3.68 0.26 23.73
C THR A 314 -4.24 -1.15 23.43
N LYS A 315 -4.56 -1.95 24.46
CA LYS A 315 -5.11 -3.30 24.28
C LYS A 315 -6.49 -3.29 23.59
N LYS A 316 -7.40 -2.42 24.03
CA LYS A 316 -8.75 -2.29 23.47
C LYS A 316 -8.70 -1.71 22.06
N VAL A 317 -7.89 -0.68 21.83
CA VAL A 317 -7.74 -0.04 20.52
C VAL A 317 -7.12 -1.00 19.51
N THR A 318 -6.13 -1.81 19.91
CA THR A 318 -5.54 -2.83 19.02
C THR A 318 -6.58 -3.89 18.62
N TYR A 319 -7.41 -4.33 19.56
CA TYR A 319 -8.54 -5.22 19.27
C TYR A 319 -9.56 -4.59 18.31
N LEU A 320 -9.93 -3.32 18.54
CA LEU A 320 -10.86 -2.60 17.65
C LEU A 320 -10.26 -2.37 16.27
N HIS A 321 -8.98 -2.05 16.18
CA HIS A 321 -8.27 -1.85 14.92
C HIS A 321 -8.31 -3.11 14.05
N GLU A 322 -8.15 -4.30 14.66
CA GLU A 322 -8.23 -5.58 13.97
C GLU A 322 -9.68 -5.98 13.63
N LYS A 323 -10.64 -5.66 14.51
CA LYS A 323 -12.06 -5.98 14.31
C LYS A 323 -12.73 -5.12 13.24
N PHE A 324 -12.45 -3.82 13.24
CA PHE A 324 -13.11 -2.82 12.38
C PHE A 324 -12.26 -2.40 11.18
N TYR A 325 -11.06 -2.93 11.01
CA TYR A 325 -10.15 -2.62 9.90
C TYR A 325 -10.01 -1.10 9.69
N PHE A 326 -9.38 -0.39 10.64
CA PHE A 326 -9.29 1.08 10.60
C PHE A 326 -8.73 1.64 9.28
N SER A 327 -7.83 0.90 8.61
CA SER A 327 -7.32 1.28 7.29
C SER A 327 -8.41 1.34 6.21
N ASP A 328 -9.41 0.46 6.26
CA ASP A 328 -10.53 0.45 5.31
C ASP A 328 -11.52 1.58 5.63
N LEU A 329 -11.80 1.83 6.92
CA LEU A 329 -12.62 2.98 7.34
C LEU A 329 -11.98 4.31 6.94
N ASN A 330 -10.66 4.44 7.11
CA ASN A 330 -9.92 5.63 6.70
C ASN A 330 -9.98 5.82 5.18
N SER A 331 -9.86 4.72 4.43
CA SER A 331 -9.98 4.73 2.97
C SER A 331 -11.40 5.08 2.50
N LEU A 332 -12.44 4.63 3.21
CA LEU A 332 -13.84 4.98 2.95
C LEU A 332 -14.12 6.45 3.25
N ALA A 333 -13.64 6.98 4.38
CA ALA A 333 -13.74 8.41 4.71
C ALA A 333 -13.05 9.28 3.65
N LEU A 334 -11.90 8.83 3.12
CA LEU A 334 -11.21 9.48 2.02
C LEU A 334 -12.04 9.44 0.72
N LEU A 335 -12.68 8.32 0.38
CA LEU A 335 -13.57 8.24 -0.80
C LEU A 335 -14.75 9.22 -0.69
N ILE A 336 -15.36 9.34 0.48
CA ILE A 336 -16.45 10.30 0.73
C ILE A 336 -15.91 11.74 0.64
N LEU A 337 -14.71 12.01 1.13
CA LEU A 337 -14.08 13.32 0.98
C LEU A 337 -13.82 13.66 -0.50
N VAL A 338 -13.27 12.72 -1.27
CA VAL A 338 -13.05 12.88 -2.72
C VAL A 338 -14.38 13.15 -3.42
N TRP A 339 -15.43 12.38 -3.11
CA TRP A 339 -16.77 12.60 -3.64
C TRP A 339 -17.26 14.03 -3.42
N ALA A 340 -17.22 14.54 -2.18
CA ALA A 340 -17.71 15.89 -1.86
C ALA A 340 -16.87 16.99 -2.54
N VAL A 341 -15.56 16.76 -2.65
CA VAL A 341 -14.65 17.71 -3.28
C VAL A 341 -14.87 17.78 -4.79
N PHE A 342 -15.00 16.64 -5.48
CA PHE A 342 -15.37 16.60 -6.90
C PHE A 342 -16.78 17.15 -7.14
N SER A 343 -17.74 16.83 -6.26
CA SER A 343 -19.11 17.37 -6.37
C SER A 343 -19.11 18.89 -6.33
N ASN A 344 -18.25 19.47 -5.47
CA ASN A 344 -18.05 20.91 -5.43
C ASN A 344 -17.42 21.44 -6.72
N ALA A 345 -16.37 20.79 -7.23
CA ALA A 345 -15.69 21.21 -8.46
C ALA A 345 -16.61 21.16 -9.69
N PHE A 346 -17.46 20.14 -9.81
CA PHE A 346 -18.48 20.07 -10.85
C PHE A 346 -19.59 21.11 -10.65
N ALA A 347 -20.07 21.30 -9.42
CA ALA A 347 -21.13 22.27 -9.12
C ALA A 347 -20.71 23.73 -9.36
N THR A 348 -19.44 24.08 -9.11
CA THR A 348 -18.90 25.43 -9.37
C THR A 348 -18.48 25.61 -10.82
N GLY A 349 -18.70 24.62 -11.69
CA GLY A 349 -18.25 24.66 -13.09
C GLY A 349 -16.73 24.78 -13.23
N ALA A 350 -15.94 24.31 -12.26
CA ALA A 350 -14.48 24.50 -12.26
C ALA A 350 -13.80 23.87 -13.49
N PHE A 351 -14.37 22.79 -14.02
CA PHE A 351 -13.89 22.14 -15.25
C PHE A 351 -14.34 22.87 -16.54
N GLU A 352 -15.38 23.70 -16.46
CA GLU A 352 -15.96 24.44 -17.59
C GLU A 352 -15.35 25.84 -17.72
N THR A 353 -14.99 26.46 -16.60
CA THR A 353 -14.32 27.78 -16.55
C THR A 353 -12.89 27.73 -17.08
N ILE A 354 -12.28 26.54 -17.10
CA ILE A 354 -10.92 26.31 -17.56
C ILE A 354 -10.93 25.82 -19.00
N HIS A 355 -10.06 26.36 -19.85
CA HIS A 355 -9.90 25.87 -21.21
C HIS A 355 -9.50 24.38 -21.20
N LYS A 356 -10.17 23.56 -22.03
CA LYS A 356 -9.88 22.12 -22.16
C LYS A 356 -8.40 21.82 -22.42
N LYS A 357 -7.70 22.72 -23.14
CA LYS A 357 -6.26 22.65 -23.37
C LYS A 357 -5.46 22.70 -22.06
N ASP A 358 -5.80 23.62 -21.16
CA ASP A 358 -5.12 23.78 -19.88
C ASP A 358 -5.37 22.59 -18.96
N LEU A 359 -6.59 22.03 -18.99
CA LEU A 359 -6.94 20.80 -18.28
C LEU A 359 -6.10 19.62 -18.77
N LEU A 360 -5.95 19.46 -20.09
CA LEU A 360 -5.14 18.39 -20.66
C LEU A 360 -3.66 18.54 -20.28
N ILE A 361 -3.13 19.76 -20.34
CA ILE A 361 -1.75 20.04 -19.92
C ILE A 361 -1.57 19.75 -18.43
N LEU A 362 -2.54 20.11 -17.59
CA LEU A 362 -2.51 19.84 -16.14
C LEU A 362 -2.40 18.35 -15.83
N ILE A 363 -3.18 17.50 -16.51
CA ILE A 363 -3.13 16.03 -16.38
C ILE A 363 -1.72 15.51 -16.68
N PHE A 364 -1.14 15.91 -17.82
CA PHE A 364 0.21 15.46 -18.18
C PHE A 364 1.29 15.98 -17.24
N ILE A 365 1.17 17.25 -16.79
CA ILE A 365 2.11 17.83 -15.83
C ILE A 365 2.03 17.09 -14.50
N ASN A 366 0.84 16.86 -13.94
CA ASN A 366 0.69 16.18 -12.65
C ASN A 366 1.22 14.74 -12.70
N ALA A 367 0.86 13.97 -13.73
CA ALA A 367 1.39 12.62 -13.93
C ALA A 367 2.92 12.63 -14.09
N GLY A 368 3.44 13.59 -14.86
CA GLY A 368 4.88 13.81 -15.05
C GLY A 368 5.61 14.15 -13.76
N ILE A 369 5.04 15.04 -12.93
CA ILE A 369 5.55 15.39 -11.60
C ILE A 369 5.66 14.15 -10.73
N TYR A 370 4.56 13.39 -10.59
CA TYR A 370 4.57 12.20 -9.74
C TYR A 370 5.59 11.16 -10.21
N LEU A 371 5.65 10.89 -11.52
CA LEU A 371 6.62 9.97 -12.12
C LEU A 371 8.06 10.45 -11.91
N PHE A 372 8.35 11.71 -12.22
CA PHE A 372 9.68 12.30 -12.12
C PHE A 372 10.20 12.24 -10.68
N PHE A 373 9.43 12.73 -9.70
CA PHE A 373 9.87 12.71 -8.31
C PHE A 373 9.89 11.29 -7.71
N SER A 374 8.99 10.39 -8.12
CA SER A 374 9.06 8.98 -7.69
C SER A 374 10.32 8.28 -8.19
N LEU A 375 10.73 8.52 -9.44
CA LEU A 375 11.96 7.95 -10.00
C LEU A 375 13.20 8.61 -9.39
N LEU A 376 13.19 9.93 -9.27
CA LEU A 376 14.30 10.70 -8.70
C LEU A 376 14.57 10.26 -7.26
N ILE A 377 13.56 10.12 -6.42
CA ILE A 377 13.77 9.72 -5.02
C ILE A 377 14.27 8.27 -4.90
N ILE A 378 13.86 7.36 -5.78
CA ILE A 378 14.41 5.98 -5.84
C ILE A 378 15.90 6.02 -6.18
N ILE A 379 16.30 6.85 -7.14
CA ILE A 379 17.71 7.00 -7.53
C ILE A 379 18.50 7.57 -6.36
N LEU A 380 18.02 8.67 -5.77
CA LEU A 380 18.67 9.35 -4.65
C LEU A 380 18.77 8.45 -3.40
N SER A 381 17.79 7.60 -3.12
CA SER A 381 17.83 6.70 -1.96
C SER A 381 18.81 5.54 -2.12
N ARG A 382 19.26 5.26 -3.35
CA ARG A 382 20.14 4.13 -3.68
C ARG A 382 21.53 4.54 -4.12
N LEU A 383 21.87 5.84 -4.08
CA LEU A 383 23.20 6.34 -4.36
C LEU A 383 24.25 5.58 -3.51
N PRO A 384 25.38 5.14 -4.11
CA PRO A 384 26.41 4.36 -3.43
C PRO A 384 27.31 5.25 -2.57
N ILE A 385 26.70 6.07 -1.72
CA ILE A 385 27.39 6.96 -0.77
C ILE A 385 27.46 6.22 0.57
N PRO A 386 28.63 6.15 1.23
CA PRO A 386 28.76 5.56 2.54
C PRO A 386 27.72 6.13 3.51
N TYR A 387 27.07 5.27 4.30
CA TYR A 387 26.08 5.65 5.31
C TYR A 387 24.74 6.24 4.80
N TRP A 388 24.55 6.39 3.49
CA TRP A 388 23.32 6.90 2.86
C TRP A 388 22.50 5.83 2.13
N GLN A 389 23.14 4.76 1.66
CA GLN A 389 22.48 3.76 0.82
C GLN A 389 21.37 3.01 1.60
N PHE A 390 20.12 3.39 1.37
CA PHE A 390 18.97 2.79 2.05
C PHE A 390 18.68 1.38 1.53
N SER A 391 18.11 0.52 2.38
CA SER A 391 17.69 -0.82 1.97
C SER A 391 16.61 -0.75 0.88
N GLN A 392 16.39 -1.86 0.16
CA GLN A 392 15.33 -1.89 -0.85
C GLN A 392 13.96 -1.69 -0.22
N LYS A 393 13.71 -2.30 0.95
CA LYS A 393 12.44 -2.17 1.67
C LYS A 393 12.19 -0.73 2.12
N ASP A 394 13.23 -0.04 2.56
CA ASP A 394 13.17 1.35 2.96
C ASP A 394 13.01 2.28 1.76
N THR A 395 13.67 1.99 0.64
CA THR A 395 13.51 2.74 -0.62
C THR A 395 12.05 2.72 -1.10
N VAL A 396 11.36 1.60 -0.94
CA VAL A 396 9.92 1.52 -1.26
C VAL A 396 9.11 2.48 -0.39
N ALA A 397 9.36 2.48 0.94
CA ALA A 397 8.68 3.38 1.87
C ALA A 397 9.01 4.86 1.57
N ILE A 398 10.28 5.16 1.31
CA ILE A 398 10.78 6.47 0.92
C ILE A 398 10.05 6.97 -0.33
N MET A 399 9.93 6.14 -1.38
CA MET A 399 9.29 6.55 -2.63
C MET A 399 7.83 6.92 -2.43
N PHE A 400 7.04 6.03 -1.81
CA PHE A 400 5.63 6.28 -1.61
C PHE A 400 5.40 7.48 -0.69
N CYS A 401 6.15 7.60 0.41
CA CYS A 401 5.99 8.73 1.33
C CYS A 401 6.53 10.06 0.78
N GLY A 402 7.60 10.04 -0.02
CA GLY A 402 8.25 11.23 -0.53
C GLY A 402 7.44 11.94 -1.62
N ALA A 403 7.00 11.19 -2.64
CA ALA A 403 6.38 11.75 -3.84
C ALA A 403 4.86 11.97 -3.73
N THR A 404 4.18 11.29 -2.80
CA THR A 404 2.72 11.41 -2.69
C THR A 404 2.27 12.66 -1.92
N LYS A 405 1.08 13.13 -2.28
CA LYS A 405 0.45 14.34 -1.74
C LYS A 405 -0.95 14.05 -1.23
N THR A 406 -1.32 14.61 -0.09
CA THR A 406 -2.59 14.30 0.59
C THR A 406 -3.68 15.32 0.34
N LEU A 407 -4.82 14.80 -0.13
CA LEU A 407 -6.05 15.57 -0.26
C LEU A 407 -6.65 15.92 1.11
N ALA A 408 -6.47 15.05 2.12
CA ALA A 408 -7.04 15.22 3.45
C ALA A 408 -6.51 16.46 4.20
N MET A 409 -5.25 16.85 3.96
CA MET A 409 -4.71 18.12 4.49
C MET A 409 -4.85 19.27 3.49
N GLY A 410 -4.69 19.00 2.20
CA GLY A 410 -4.71 20.04 1.18
C GLY A 410 -6.03 20.79 1.05
N ILE A 411 -7.18 20.10 1.19
CA ILE A 411 -8.50 20.76 1.09
C ILE A 411 -8.76 21.70 2.27
N PRO A 412 -8.56 21.30 3.55
CA PRO A 412 -8.58 22.25 4.67
C PRO A 412 -7.65 23.44 4.49
N LEU A 413 -6.44 23.24 3.95
CA LEU A 413 -5.47 24.29 3.69
C LEU A 413 -5.97 25.30 2.64
N ILE A 414 -6.49 24.82 1.51
CA ILE A 414 -7.08 25.67 0.46
C ILE A 414 -8.27 26.47 1.03
N ASN A 415 -9.14 25.81 1.81
CA ASN A 415 -10.28 26.49 2.43
C ASN A 415 -9.85 27.51 3.48
N ALA A 416 -8.79 27.24 4.25
CA ALA A 416 -8.25 28.19 5.21
C ALA A 416 -7.63 29.42 4.53
N LEU A 417 -7.00 29.23 3.37
CA LEU A 417 -6.39 30.30 2.57
C LEU A 417 -7.42 31.13 1.81
N TYR A 418 -8.41 30.49 1.15
CA TYR A 418 -9.27 31.14 0.15
C TYR A 418 -10.77 31.00 0.41
N GLY A 419 -11.18 30.17 1.38
CA GLY A 419 -12.59 29.80 1.59
C GLY A 419 -13.51 30.95 2.01
N ASN A 420 -12.96 32.03 2.58
CA ASN A 420 -13.72 33.23 2.95
C ASN A 420 -13.76 34.28 1.82
N ALA A 421 -12.80 34.25 0.89
CA ALA A 421 -12.65 35.27 -0.14
C ALA A 421 -13.48 34.95 -1.39
N ASN A 422 -13.46 33.69 -1.86
CA ASN A 422 -14.28 33.26 -2.99
C ASN A 422 -14.45 31.73 -3.03
N LYS A 423 -15.69 31.26 -2.88
CA LYS A 423 -16.00 29.82 -2.88
C LYS A 423 -15.67 29.16 -4.23
N ASP A 424 -15.89 29.86 -5.34
CA ASP A 424 -15.62 29.34 -6.68
C ASP A 424 -14.12 29.21 -6.95
N LEU A 425 -13.32 30.14 -6.42
CA LEU A 425 -11.87 30.09 -6.51
C LEU A 425 -11.30 28.87 -5.77
N SER A 426 -11.86 28.51 -4.61
CA SER A 426 -11.43 27.31 -3.87
C SER A 426 -11.63 26.02 -4.67
N GLY A 427 -12.66 25.95 -5.51
CA GLY A 427 -12.92 24.82 -6.41
C GLY A 427 -11.86 24.69 -7.49
N ILE A 428 -11.52 25.80 -8.16
CA ILE A 428 -10.49 25.85 -9.20
C ILE A 428 -9.09 25.54 -8.62
N LEU A 429 -8.75 26.12 -7.47
CA LEU A 429 -7.47 25.89 -6.80
C LEU A 429 -7.30 24.45 -6.31
N SER A 430 -8.39 23.77 -5.98
CA SER A 430 -8.37 22.36 -5.59
C SER A 430 -8.14 21.42 -6.76
N LEU A 431 -8.36 21.87 -8.00
CA LEU A 431 -8.37 21.00 -9.17
C LEU A 431 -7.04 20.25 -9.41
N PRO A 432 -5.86 20.90 -9.39
CA PRO A 432 -4.58 20.20 -9.51
C PRO A 432 -4.37 19.14 -8.43
N LEU A 433 -4.74 19.44 -7.18
CA LEU A 433 -4.61 18.52 -6.05
C LEU A 433 -5.49 17.28 -6.22
N ILE A 434 -6.74 17.49 -6.64
CA ILE A 434 -7.70 16.41 -6.84
C ILE A 434 -7.25 15.47 -7.96
N ILE A 435 -6.85 16.02 -9.11
CA ILE A 435 -6.38 15.25 -10.26
C ILE A 435 -5.10 14.49 -9.89
N TYR A 436 -4.13 15.17 -9.29
CA TYR A 436 -2.88 14.55 -8.82
C TYR A 436 -3.15 13.39 -7.87
N HIS A 437 -4.12 13.53 -6.96
CA HIS A 437 -4.47 12.48 -6.01
C HIS A 437 -4.99 11.21 -6.69
N VAL A 438 -5.78 11.33 -7.76
CA VAL A 438 -6.24 10.17 -8.54
C VAL A 438 -5.09 9.55 -9.33
N GLU A 439 -4.30 10.38 -10.01
CA GLU A 439 -3.18 9.94 -10.84
C GLU A 439 -2.10 9.22 -10.01
N GLN A 440 -1.70 9.77 -8.86
CA GLN A 440 -0.69 9.13 -8.00
C GLN A 440 -1.15 7.75 -7.52
N LEU A 441 -2.46 7.52 -7.34
CA LEU A 441 -2.97 6.22 -6.90
C LEU A 441 -2.90 5.17 -8.01
N ILE A 442 -3.23 5.57 -9.24
CA ILE A 442 -3.16 4.70 -10.43
C ILE A 442 -1.69 4.37 -10.73
N ILE A 443 -0.84 5.39 -10.82
CA ILE A 443 0.59 5.22 -11.13
C ILE A 443 1.28 4.49 -9.96
N GLY A 444 0.93 4.81 -8.72
CA GLY A 444 1.43 4.13 -7.52
C GLY A 444 1.12 2.63 -7.53
N ALA A 445 -0.08 2.22 -7.98
CA ALA A 445 -0.43 0.81 -8.14
C ALA A 445 0.46 0.08 -9.17
N ILE A 446 0.89 0.76 -10.23
CA ILE A 446 1.87 0.24 -11.19
C ILE A 446 3.24 0.08 -10.51
N PHE A 447 3.69 1.10 -9.78
CA PHE A 447 4.95 1.03 -9.02
C PHE A 447 4.96 -0.11 -8.00
N VAL A 448 3.83 -0.42 -7.34
CA VAL A 448 3.73 -1.56 -6.41
C VAL A 448 4.17 -2.86 -7.09
N ILE A 449 3.74 -3.11 -8.33
CA ILE A 449 4.10 -4.34 -9.08
C ILE A 449 5.60 -4.36 -9.39
N LEU A 450 6.12 -3.24 -9.90
CA LEU A 450 7.54 -3.11 -10.27
C LEU A 450 8.46 -3.28 -9.04
N LEU A 451 8.15 -2.56 -7.96
CA LEU A 451 8.92 -2.57 -6.73
C LEU A 451 8.82 -3.90 -6.00
N LYS A 452 7.65 -4.56 -5.99
CA LYS A 452 7.52 -5.91 -5.41
C LYS A 452 8.48 -6.91 -6.05
N ASN A 453 8.57 -6.89 -7.38
CA ASN A 453 9.49 -7.75 -8.12
C ASN A 453 10.95 -7.39 -7.84
N TRP A 454 11.26 -6.10 -7.72
CA TRP A 454 12.59 -5.62 -7.39
C TRP A 454 13.04 -6.02 -5.97
N VAL A 455 12.16 -5.87 -4.97
CA VAL A 455 12.41 -6.29 -3.58
C VAL A 455 12.61 -7.81 -3.50
N LYS A 456 11.77 -8.60 -4.16
CA LYS A 456 11.94 -10.07 -4.21
C LYS A 456 13.31 -10.47 -4.77
N LYS A 457 13.76 -9.81 -5.84
CA LYS A 457 15.08 -10.07 -6.44
C LYS A 457 16.23 -9.75 -5.47
N GLY A 458 16.15 -8.66 -4.71
CA GLY A 458 17.20 -8.34 -3.76
C GLY A 458 17.20 -9.22 -2.51
N ILE A 459 16.04 -9.65 -2.02
CA ILE A 459 15.95 -10.68 -0.96
C ILE A 459 16.64 -11.96 -1.42
N LYS A 460 16.34 -12.44 -2.64
CA LYS A 460 17.03 -13.62 -3.21
C LYS A 460 18.55 -13.44 -3.26
N LYS A 461 19.03 -12.27 -3.72
CA LYS A 461 20.47 -11.97 -3.75
C LYS A 461 21.11 -11.95 -2.36
N GLN A 462 20.42 -11.42 -1.36
CA GLN A 462 20.89 -11.41 0.04
C GLN A 462 20.97 -12.83 0.59
N ASN A 463 19.96 -13.66 0.37
CA ASN A 463 19.96 -15.05 0.83
C ASN A 463 21.09 -15.87 0.18
N ILE A 464 21.36 -15.66 -1.12
CA ILE A 464 22.49 -16.32 -1.80
C ILE A 464 23.83 -15.87 -1.20
N LYS A 465 24.00 -14.58 -0.90
CA LYS A 465 25.22 -14.07 -0.27
C LYS A 465 25.43 -14.66 1.14
N LEU A 466 24.37 -14.76 1.93
CA LEU A 466 24.43 -15.36 3.27
C LEU A 466 24.80 -16.84 3.18
N LYS A 467 24.14 -17.60 2.29
CA LYS A 467 24.48 -19.01 2.09
C LYS A 467 25.93 -19.22 1.67
N ASN A 468 26.44 -18.41 0.74
CA ASN A 468 27.84 -18.49 0.32
C ASN A 468 28.81 -18.11 1.46
N GLN A 469 28.41 -17.22 2.37
CA GLN A 469 29.20 -16.86 3.54
C GLN A 469 29.23 -18.01 4.55
N ASP A 470 28.08 -18.61 4.85
CA ASP A 470 27.97 -19.77 5.73
C ASP A 470 28.79 -20.97 5.18
N ASP A 471 28.75 -21.18 3.86
CA ASP A 471 29.55 -22.21 3.19
C ASP A 471 31.06 -21.94 3.30
N LEU A 472 31.50 -20.68 3.23
CA LEU A 472 32.91 -20.28 3.40
C LEU A 472 33.37 -20.46 4.86
N ASP A 473 32.58 -20.00 5.82
CA ASP A 473 32.87 -20.11 7.24
C ASP A 473 32.94 -21.59 7.68
N ALA A 474 32.11 -22.46 7.07
CA ALA A 474 32.15 -23.91 7.30
C ALA A 474 33.43 -24.58 6.76
N VAL A 475 33.91 -24.18 5.58
CA VAL A 475 35.18 -24.67 5.01
C VAL A 475 36.36 -24.21 5.87
N GLU A 476 36.39 -22.95 6.30
CA GLU A 476 37.46 -22.42 7.16
C GLU A 476 37.52 -23.17 8.51
N SER A 477 36.36 -23.46 9.10
CA SER A 477 36.24 -24.26 10.32
C SER A 477 36.76 -25.70 10.17
N GLN A 478 36.51 -26.34 9.02
CA GLN A 478 37.04 -27.68 8.73
C GLN A 478 38.56 -27.65 8.54
N THR A 479 39.09 -26.61 7.88
CA THR A 479 40.54 -26.46 7.63
C THR A 479 41.31 -26.28 8.93
N ILE A 480 40.81 -25.43 9.85
CA ILE A 480 41.39 -25.22 11.19
C ILE A 480 41.39 -26.51 12.01
N ASN A 481 40.31 -27.30 11.96
CA ASN A 481 40.26 -28.57 12.67
C ASN A 481 41.30 -29.58 12.16
N ILE A 482 41.53 -29.62 10.84
CA ILE A 482 42.56 -30.49 10.23
C ILE A 482 43.97 -30.06 10.67
N GLU A 483 44.27 -28.76 10.67
CA GLU A 483 45.57 -28.24 11.13
C GLU A 483 45.81 -28.42 12.63
N SER A 484 44.76 -28.43 13.46
CA SER A 484 44.88 -28.69 14.90
C SER A 484 45.04 -30.17 15.27
N SER A 485 44.79 -31.07 14.31
CA SER A 485 44.84 -32.52 14.48
C SER A 485 46.13 -33.18 13.95
N ASN A 486 46.99 -32.39 13.31
CA ASN A 486 48.36 -32.75 12.91
C ASN A 486 49.36 -32.06 13.83
#